data_AF-A0A149TMV0-F1
#
_entry.id   AF-A0A149TMV0-F1
#
_cell.length_a   1.000
_cell.length_b   1.000
_cell.length_c   1.000
_cell.angle_alpha   90.00
_cell.angle_beta   90.00
_cell.angle_gamma   90.00
#
_symmetry.space_group_name_H-M   'P 1'
#
loop_
_entity.id
_entity.type
_entity.pdbx_description
1 polymer ?
#
loop_
_entity_poly.entity_id
_entity_poly.type
_entity_poly.pdbx_seq_one_letter_code
_entity_poly.pdbx_strand_id
1 'polypeptide(L)'
;MTRTITLSTEMPSFVDERPALPSGCSWQDDGSVLMVLNRPVSFSETSGAGKREVEVADLVFQELTAGDLIDSSEYRTSGTRTLFLLCASTGRRGPAGENLLRGMTARDYKKAVGIIDVFISDGPQTGTSV
;
A
#
# COMPACT_ATOMS: atom_id res chain seq x y z
N MET A 1 21.97 30.61 -47.22
CA MET A 1 20.63 30.25 -46.71
C MET A 1 20.79 29.05 -45.80
N THR A 2 20.82 29.27 -44.49
CA THR A 2 21.09 28.23 -43.48
C THR A 2 19.76 27.65 -43.02
N ARG A 3 19.50 26.36 -43.32
CA ARG A 3 18.30 25.65 -42.86
C ARG A 3 18.53 25.15 -41.44
N THR A 4 17.87 25.79 -40.48
CA THR A 4 17.73 25.28 -39.10
C THR A 4 16.75 24.12 -39.13
N ILE A 5 17.22 22.91 -38.83
CA ILE A 5 16.37 21.73 -38.62
C ILE A 5 16.06 21.69 -37.13
N THR A 6 14.85 22.08 -36.74
CA THR A 6 14.33 21.90 -35.39
C THR A 6 13.86 20.45 -35.26
N LEU A 7 14.66 19.59 -34.63
CA LEU A 7 14.22 18.27 -34.22
C LEU A 7 13.32 18.45 -32.98
N SER A 8 12.01 18.48 -33.19
CA SER A 8 11.06 18.29 -32.08
C SER A 8 11.09 16.82 -31.69
N THR A 9 11.91 16.47 -30.71
CA THR A 9 11.79 15.19 -30.01
C THR A 9 10.52 15.27 -29.16
N GLU A 10 9.38 14.88 -29.73
CA GLU A 10 8.25 14.42 -28.93
C GLU A 10 8.73 13.17 -28.19
N MET A 11 9.12 13.35 -26.93
CA MET A 11 9.29 12.21 -26.05
C MET A 11 7.93 11.49 -25.94
N PRO A 12 7.89 10.15 -26.08
CA PRO A 12 6.66 9.43 -25.85
C PRO A 12 6.15 9.78 -24.45
N SER A 13 4.91 10.24 -24.35
CA SER A 13 4.23 10.41 -23.08
C SER A 13 4.14 9.03 -22.44
N PHE A 14 4.98 8.76 -21.45
CA PHE A 14 4.82 7.59 -20.59
C PHE A 14 3.49 7.76 -19.87
N VAL A 15 2.49 7.04 -20.33
CA VAL A 15 1.24 6.88 -19.58
C VAL A 15 1.59 5.93 -18.45
N ASP A 16 1.52 6.43 -17.22
CA ASP A 16 1.60 5.57 -16.04
C ASP A 16 0.33 4.71 -16.03
N GLU A 17 0.45 3.47 -16.51
CA GLU A 17 -0.66 2.51 -16.60
C GLU A 17 -1.06 1.94 -15.23
N ARG A 18 -0.37 2.32 -14.15
CA ARG A 18 -0.64 1.81 -12.81
C ARG A 18 -2.03 2.27 -12.32
N PRO A 19 -2.74 1.44 -11.54
CA PRO A 19 -4.03 1.81 -10.98
C PRO A 19 -3.96 3.10 -10.14
N ALA A 20 -5.08 3.82 -10.10
CA ALA A 20 -5.21 5.01 -9.28
C ALA A 20 -5.15 4.66 -7.79
N LEU A 21 -4.36 5.42 -7.04
CA LEU A 21 -4.20 5.24 -5.59
C LEU A 21 -5.14 6.14 -4.78
N PRO A 22 -5.46 5.76 -3.53
CA PRO A 22 -6.09 6.67 -2.58
C PRO A 22 -5.29 7.96 -2.37
N SER A 23 -5.97 9.05 -2.04
CA SER A 23 -5.32 10.36 -1.87
C SER A 23 -4.27 10.36 -0.75
N GLY A 24 -3.10 10.96 -1.04
CA GLY A 24 -1.95 10.97 -0.13
C GLY A 24 -1.13 9.68 -0.12
N CYS A 25 -1.31 8.83 -1.14
CA CYS A 25 -0.47 7.67 -1.40
C CYS A 25 0.28 7.85 -2.74
N SER A 26 1.44 7.22 -2.87
CA SER A 26 2.28 7.31 -4.06
C SER A 26 2.94 5.99 -4.39
N TRP A 27 2.90 5.60 -5.65
CA TRP A 27 3.70 4.50 -6.16
C TRP A 27 5.20 4.78 -5.98
N GLN A 28 5.96 3.75 -5.66
CA GLN A 28 7.41 3.74 -5.63
C GLN A 28 7.95 3.06 -6.90
N ASP A 29 9.25 3.16 -7.14
CA ASP A 29 9.91 2.60 -8.34
C ASP A 29 9.89 1.06 -8.35
N ASP A 30 9.82 0.44 -7.17
CA ASP A 30 9.76 -1.02 -7.00
C ASP A 30 8.34 -1.61 -7.09
N GLY A 31 7.34 -0.76 -7.38
CA GLY A 31 5.93 -1.17 -7.41
C GLY A 31 5.25 -1.17 -6.05
N SER A 32 5.93 -0.83 -4.97
CA SER A 32 5.30 -0.63 -3.66
C SER A 32 4.53 0.70 -3.59
N VAL A 33 3.66 0.83 -2.59
CA VAL A 33 2.88 2.05 -2.35
C VAL A 33 3.28 2.66 -1.00
N LEU A 34 3.77 3.89 -1.03
CA LEU A 34 3.98 4.70 0.16
C LEU A 34 2.68 5.41 0.55
N MET A 35 2.29 5.32 1.81
CA MET A 35 1.19 6.06 2.42
C MET A 35 1.70 6.88 3.59
N VAL A 36 1.56 8.20 3.52
CA VAL A 36 1.84 9.09 4.65
C VAL A 36 0.62 9.12 5.57
N LEU A 37 0.84 8.84 6.85
CA LEU A 37 -0.21 8.87 7.87
C LEU A 37 -0.58 10.32 8.21
N ASN A 38 -1.87 10.60 8.40
CA ASN A 38 -2.28 11.95 8.82
C ASN A 38 -1.80 12.29 10.24
N ARG A 39 -1.58 11.27 11.07
CA ARG A 39 -1.00 11.39 12.40
C ARG A 39 -0.02 10.24 12.62
N PRO A 40 1.18 10.50 13.13
CA PRO A 40 2.09 9.43 13.53
C PRO A 40 1.45 8.51 14.57
N VAL A 41 1.76 7.22 14.47
CA VAL A 41 1.33 6.22 15.45
C VAL A 41 2.54 5.75 16.23
N SER A 42 2.48 5.91 17.55
CA SER A 42 3.50 5.43 18.48
C SER A 42 3.10 4.07 19.03
N PHE A 43 4.05 3.14 19.08
CA PHE A 43 3.86 1.85 19.73
C PHE A 43 5.17 1.39 20.41
N SER A 44 5.03 0.51 21.39
CA SER A 44 6.18 -0.09 22.06
C SER A 44 6.55 -1.40 21.39
N GLU A 45 7.80 -1.51 20.96
CA GLU A 45 8.40 -2.75 20.48
C GLU A 45 9.28 -3.32 21.59
N THR A 46 9.19 -4.63 21.83
CA THR A 46 10.07 -5.33 22.78
C THR A 46 11.08 -6.14 21.99
N SER A 47 12.36 -5.82 22.11
CA SER A 47 13.46 -6.57 21.50
C SER A 47 14.34 -7.20 22.59
N GLY A 48 15.30 -8.04 22.19
CA GLY A 48 16.31 -8.60 23.12
C GLY A 48 17.14 -7.53 23.86
N ALA A 49 17.16 -6.30 23.36
CA ALA A 49 17.84 -5.15 23.98
C ALA A 49 16.93 -4.32 24.91
N GLY A 50 15.66 -4.71 25.10
CA GLY A 50 14.69 -4.01 25.93
C GLY A 50 13.48 -3.46 25.17
N LYS A 51 12.66 -2.68 25.88
CA LYS A 51 11.49 -1.99 25.30
C LYS A 51 11.93 -0.68 24.66
N ARG A 52 11.51 -0.43 23.43
CA ARG A 52 11.71 0.82 22.70
C ARG A 52 10.36 1.36 22.24
N GLU A 53 10.16 2.67 22.37
CA GLU A 53 9.09 3.35 21.66
C GLU A 53 9.51 3.66 20.23
N VAL A 54 8.62 3.34 19.29
CA VAL A 54 8.77 3.57 17.87
C VAL A 54 7.58 4.43 17.43
N GLU A 55 7.88 5.52 16.74
CA GLU A 55 6.90 6.37 16.10
C GLU A 55 6.96 6.15 14.59
N VAL A 56 5.80 5.91 13.98
CA VAL A 56 5.68 5.64 12.54
C VAL A 56 4.79 6.70 11.94
N ALA A 57 5.33 7.45 10.96
CA ALA A 57 4.62 8.51 10.25
C ALA A 57 4.18 8.09 8.83
N ASP A 58 4.72 6.99 8.32
CA ASP A 58 4.43 6.46 6.99
C ASP A 58 4.42 4.93 7.00
N LEU A 59 3.75 4.36 6.00
CA LEU A 59 3.71 2.93 5.75
C LEU A 59 4.01 2.66 4.29
N VAL A 60 4.84 1.66 4.04
CA VAL A 60 5.09 1.12 2.69
C VAL A 60 4.34 -0.19 2.57
N PHE A 61 3.55 -0.30 1.51
CA PHE A 61 2.74 -1.46 1.18
C PHE A 61 3.33 -2.16 -0.04
N GLN A 62 3.66 -3.43 0.14
CA GLN A 62 4.11 -4.33 -0.91
C GLN A 62 2.92 -5.08 -1.52
N GLU A 63 3.05 -5.47 -2.78
CA GLU A 63 2.05 -6.30 -3.45
C GLU A 63 1.86 -7.62 -2.70
N LEU A 64 0.60 -8.05 -2.57
CA LEU A 64 0.26 -9.30 -1.91
C LEU A 64 0.59 -10.48 -2.81
N THR A 65 1.19 -11.51 -2.22
CA THR A 65 1.40 -12.76 -2.96
C THR A 65 0.13 -13.62 -2.95
N ALA A 66 0.05 -14.58 -3.87
CA ALA A 66 -1.00 -15.59 -3.83
C ALA A 66 -1.02 -16.36 -2.49
N GLY A 67 0.15 -16.57 -1.87
CA GLY A 67 0.27 -17.18 -0.55
C GLY A 67 -0.43 -16.36 0.53
N ASP A 68 -0.23 -15.05 0.55
CA ASP A 68 -0.92 -14.17 1.51
C ASP A 68 -2.44 -14.22 1.34
N LEU A 69 -2.94 -14.28 0.10
CA LEU A 69 -4.39 -14.42 -0.14
C LEU A 69 -4.93 -15.77 0.35
N ILE A 70 -4.20 -16.86 0.12
CA ILE A 70 -4.57 -18.20 0.58
C ILE A 70 -4.59 -18.25 2.12
N ASP A 71 -3.53 -17.76 2.77
CA ASP A 71 -3.41 -17.74 4.23
C ASP A 71 -4.49 -16.85 4.87
N SER A 72 -4.92 -15.78 4.18
CA SER A 72 -6.01 -14.92 4.64
C SER A 72 -7.35 -15.65 4.77
N SER A 73 -7.53 -16.78 4.06
CA SER A 73 -8.76 -17.58 4.10
C SER A 73 -8.98 -18.27 5.46
N GLU A 74 -7.92 -18.49 6.23
CA GLU A 74 -7.99 -19.06 7.58
C GLU A 74 -8.70 -18.13 8.58
N TYR A 75 -8.75 -16.83 8.27
CA TYR A 75 -9.39 -15.81 9.08
C TYR A 75 -10.88 -15.73 8.77
N ARG A 76 -11.70 -16.07 9.77
CA ARG A 76 -13.17 -16.19 9.63
C ARG A 76 -13.92 -14.87 9.57
N THR A 77 -13.38 -13.80 10.17
CA THR A 77 -14.04 -12.48 10.15
C THR A 77 -13.36 -11.57 9.15
N SER A 78 -14.17 -10.74 8.47
CA SER A 78 -13.67 -9.75 7.52
C SER A 78 -12.63 -8.83 8.15
N GLY A 79 -12.87 -8.33 9.37
CA GLY A 79 -11.92 -7.45 10.06
C GLY A 79 -10.57 -8.11 10.36
N THR A 80 -10.55 -9.36 10.81
CA THR A 80 -9.30 -10.09 11.07
C THR A 80 -8.56 -10.43 9.78
N ARG A 81 -9.29 -10.75 8.71
CA ARG A 81 -8.70 -11.01 7.39
C ARG A 81 -8.06 -9.75 6.81
N THR A 82 -8.74 -8.62 6.85
CA THR A 82 -8.19 -7.35 6.39
C THR A 82 -6.96 -6.95 7.18
N LEU A 83 -6.98 -7.09 8.52
CA LEU A 83 -5.79 -6.83 9.32
C LEU A 83 -4.62 -7.73 8.94
N PHE A 84 -4.87 -9.02 8.69
CA PHE A 84 -3.85 -9.94 8.22
C PHE A 84 -3.22 -9.48 6.90
N LEU A 85 -4.03 -9.11 5.90
CA LEU A 85 -3.56 -8.63 4.61
C LEU A 85 -2.76 -7.33 4.74
N LEU A 86 -3.17 -6.42 5.62
CA LEU A 86 -2.42 -5.20 5.92
C LEU A 86 -1.06 -5.51 6.56
N CYS A 87 -1.01 -6.43 7.52
CA CYS A 87 0.24 -6.90 8.12
C CYS A 87 1.17 -7.55 7.09
N ALA A 88 0.60 -8.36 6.19
CA ALA A 88 1.35 -9.03 5.13
C ALA A 88 1.96 -8.01 4.15
N SER A 89 1.13 -7.11 3.62
CA SER A 89 1.56 -6.08 2.67
C SER A 89 2.57 -5.09 3.27
N THR A 90 2.46 -4.74 4.55
CA THR A 90 3.43 -3.83 5.20
C THR A 90 4.66 -4.53 5.77
N GLY A 91 4.73 -5.87 5.70
CA GLY A 91 5.77 -6.68 6.36
C GLY A 91 5.71 -6.64 7.90
N ARG A 92 4.70 -6.01 8.50
CA ARG A 92 4.56 -5.83 9.95
C ARG A 92 3.77 -6.97 10.59
N ARG A 93 4.34 -8.16 10.56
CA ARG A 93 3.72 -9.35 11.15
C ARG A 93 3.88 -9.38 12.68
N GLY A 94 2.87 -9.92 13.36
CA GLY A 94 2.88 -10.11 14.82
C GLY A 94 2.30 -8.96 15.65
N PRO A 95 2.32 -9.08 16.99
CA PRO A 95 1.52 -8.23 17.88
C PRO A 95 1.86 -6.74 17.81
N ALA A 96 3.12 -6.38 17.62
CA ALA A 96 3.55 -4.99 17.53
C ALA A 96 3.04 -4.32 16.24
N GLY A 97 3.11 -5.05 15.12
CA GLY A 97 2.57 -4.59 13.83
C GLY A 97 1.06 -4.46 13.83
N GLU A 98 0.36 -5.43 14.42
CA GLU A 98 -1.09 -5.35 14.60
C GLU A 98 -1.50 -4.15 15.45
N ASN A 99 -0.80 -3.90 16.56
CA ASN A 99 -1.07 -2.74 17.42
C ASN A 99 -0.85 -1.42 16.70
N LEU A 100 0.21 -1.31 15.89
CA LEU A 100 0.44 -0.15 15.03
C LEU A 100 -0.75 0.07 14.08
N LEU A 101 -1.16 -0.96 13.34
CA LEU A 101 -2.23 -0.85 12.35
C LEU A 101 -3.59 -0.56 13.00
N ARG A 102 -3.85 -1.11 14.18
CA ARG A 102 -5.05 -0.80 14.99
C ARG A 102 -5.02 0.60 15.60
N GLY A 103 -3.84 1.16 15.82
CA GLY A 103 -3.62 2.51 16.34
C GLY A 103 -3.78 3.62 15.29
N MET A 104 -3.91 3.27 14.00
CA MET A 104 -4.16 4.23 12.94
C MET A 104 -5.50 4.96 13.11
N THR A 105 -5.57 6.18 12.59
CA THR A 105 -6.87 6.86 12.49
C THR A 105 -7.79 6.09 11.55
N ALA A 106 -9.11 6.19 11.74
CA ALA A 106 -10.07 5.54 10.85
C ALA A 106 -9.92 5.99 9.38
N ARG A 107 -9.45 7.22 9.14
CA ARG A 107 -9.17 7.74 7.79
C ARG A 107 -7.97 7.04 7.17
N ASP A 108 -6.88 6.90 7.92
CA ASP A 108 -5.67 6.21 7.44
C ASP A 108 -5.93 4.71 7.25
N TYR A 109 -6.68 4.08 8.15
CA TYR A 109 -7.12 2.70 7.98
C TYR A 109 -7.91 2.50 6.69
N LYS A 110 -8.87 3.38 6.37
CA LYS A 110 -9.62 3.29 5.11
C LYS A 110 -8.73 3.45 3.87
N LYS A 111 -7.73 4.32 3.91
CA LYS A 111 -6.76 4.46 2.82
C LYS A 111 -5.94 3.19 2.66
N ALA A 112 -5.44 2.64 3.76
CA ALA A 112 -4.68 1.40 3.77
C ALA A 112 -5.46 0.23 3.16
N VAL A 113 -6.76 0.09 3.51
CA VAL A 113 -7.65 -0.91 2.89
C VAL A 113 -7.79 -0.66 1.39
N GLY A 114 -7.97 0.59 0.96
CA GLY A 114 -8.04 0.93 -0.46
C GLY A 114 -6.76 0.59 -1.24
N ILE A 115 -5.59 0.63 -0.61
CA ILE A 115 -4.33 0.18 -1.23
C ILE A 115 -4.35 -1.35 -1.42
N ILE A 116 -4.84 -2.11 -0.44
CA ILE A 116 -5.02 -3.55 -0.60
C ILE A 116 -5.96 -3.85 -1.78
N ASP A 117 -7.07 -3.13 -1.88
CA ASP A 117 -8.02 -3.25 -2.99
C ASP A 117 -7.35 -3.00 -4.35
N VAL A 118 -6.42 -2.03 -4.43
CA VAL A 118 -5.64 -1.75 -5.64
C VAL A 118 -4.74 -2.93 -6.04
N PHE A 119 -4.11 -3.62 -5.08
CA PHE A 119 -3.27 -4.78 -5.40
C PHE A 119 -4.07 -6.01 -5.83
N ILE A 120 -5.30 -6.17 -5.34
CA ILE A 120 -6.11 -7.36 -5.62
C ILE A 120 -7.13 -7.17 -6.74
N SER A 121 -7.40 -5.93 -7.14
CA SER A 121 -8.34 -5.63 -8.21
C SER A 121 -7.58 -5.39 -9.50
N ASP A 122 -7.87 -6.19 -10.53
CA ASP A 122 -7.42 -5.97 -11.91
C ASP A 122 -8.13 -4.73 -12.51
N GLY A 123 -7.85 -3.53 -12.01
CA GLY A 123 -8.42 -2.28 -12.51
C GLY A 123 -9.95 -2.33 -12.71
N PRO A 124 -10.53 -1.49 -13.59
CA PRO A 124 -11.94 -1.61 -13.95
C PRO A 124 -12.18 -2.90 -14.76
N GLN A 125 -12.99 -3.82 -14.23
CA GLN A 125 -13.56 -4.92 -15.01
C GLN A 125 -14.49 -4.34 -16.11
N THR A 126 -13.96 -4.14 -17.31
CA THR A 126 -14.79 -3.88 -18.49
C THR A 126 -15.38 -5.21 -18.98
N GLY A 127 -16.38 -5.68 -18.25
CA GLY A 127 -17.18 -6.85 -18.59
C GLY A 127 -18.66 -6.50 -18.57
N THR A 128 -19.16 -5.81 -19.60
CA THR A 128 -20.59 -5.88 -19.93
C THR A 128 -20.84 -7.24 -20.56
N SER A 129 -21.31 -8.20 -19.78
CA SER A 129 -22.00 -9.36 -20.34
C SER A 129 -23.39 -8.90 -20.77
N VAL A 130 -23.56 -8.82 -22.09
CA VAL A 130 -24.85 -8.89 -22.80
C VAL A 130 -25.52 -10.24 -22.60
#